data_AF-A0A2D3VL45-F1
#
_entry.id   AF-A0A2D3VL45-F1
#
_cell.length_a   1.000
_cell.length_b   1.000
_cell.length_c   1.000
_cell.angle_alpha   90.00
_cell.angle_beta   90.00
_cell.angle_gamma   90.00
#
_symmetry.space_group_name_H-M   'P 1'
#
loop_
_entity.id
_entity.type
_entity.pdbx_description
1 polymer ?
#
loop_
_entity_poly.entity_id
_entity_poly.type
_entity_poly.pdbx_seq_one_letter_code
_entity_poly.pdbx_strand_id
1 'polypeptide(L)'
;MREFLKYKFYNSLFVGISVGSIFALYAPLEPRVYSLGGIALAFGMLLIAKFYYKIMNIEYFFKISLFVELILLAVIGYFLLASYSYTSAFVFYCGYQLAFTFGSYLVRAETLFLRKTQPITFVDVVKQKGYLAGMFIAWGFYESLELFFGITDKQIQVYEIHYFLFCMELFIIFYLLKSFKRTK
;
A
#
# COMPACT_ATOMS: atom_id res chain seq x y z
N MET A 1 -17.98 -10.70 1.87
CA MET A 1 -17.92 -9.95 0.59
C MET A 1 -17.99 -8.43 0.80
N ARG A 2 -19.07 -7.85 1.37
CA ARG A 2 -19.19 -6.38 1.53
C ARG A 2 -18.01 -5.71 2.25
N GLU A 3 -17.56 -6.26 3.37
CA GLU A 3 -16.43 -5.68 4.12
C GLU A 3 -15.08 -5.87 3.39
N PHE A 4 -14.92 -6.98 2.65
CA PHE A 4 -13.75 -7.20 1.79
C PHE A 4 -13.66 -6.16 0.67
N LEU A 5 -14.81 -5.75 0.12
CA LEU A 5 -14.88 -4.70 -0.89
C LEU A 5 -14.51 -3.33 -0.32
N LYS A 6 -14.96 -3.03 0.90
CA LYS A 6 -14.52 -1.81 1.61
C LYS A 6 -13.01 -1.81 1.84
N TYR A 7 -12.47 -2.94 2.32
CA TYR A 7 -11.02 -3.11 2.45
C TYR A 7 -10.29 -2.82 1.12
N LYS A 8 -10.72 -3.44 0.01
CA LYS A 8 -10.10 -3.24 -1.31
C LYS A 8 -10.22 -1.82 -1.83
N PHE A 9 -11.35 -1.17 -1.58
CA PHE A 9 -11.55 0.25 -1.89
C PHE A 9 -10.53 1.11 -1.16
N TYR A 10 -10.45 1.01 0.17
CA TYR A 10 -9.56 1.84 0.98
C TYR A 10 -8.09 1.54 0.72
N ASN A 11 -7.72 0.28 0.54
CA ASN A 11 -6.36 -0.11 0.16
C ASN A 11 -5.97 0.51 -1.19
N SER A 12 -6.87 0.51 -2.18
CA SER A 12 -6.59 1.16 -3.47
C SER A 12 -6.60 2.69 -3.39
N LEU A 13 -7.43 3.26 -2.53
CA LEU A 13 -7.46 4.69 -2.24
C LEU A 13 -6.14 5.15 -1.60
N PHE A 14 -5.62 4.40 -0.64
CA PHE A 14 -4.29 4.64 -0.07
C PHE A 14 -3.20 4.64 -1.15
N VAL A 15 -3.21 3.64 -2.04
CA VAL A 15 -2.26 3.61 -3.16
C VAL A 15 -2.41 4.87 -4.02
N GLY A 16 -3.64 5.23 -4.41
CA GLY A 16 -3.90 6.43 -5.22
C GLY A 16 -3.39 7.73 -4.58
N ILE A 17 -3.49 7.85 -3.25
CA ILE A 17 -2.98 9.02 -2.51
C ILE A 17 -1.45 9.02 -2.45
N SER A 18 -0.85 7.86 -2.19
CA SER A 18 0.60 7.74 -1.98
C SER A 18 1.43 7.81 -3.26
N VAL A 19 0.87 7.53 -4.44
CA VAL A 19 1.65 7.44 -5.69
C VAL A 19 2.48 8.70 -5.97
N GLY A 20 1.90 9.89 -5.74
CA GLY A 20 2.61 11.16 -5.97
C GLY A 20 3.73 11.42 -4.96
N SER A 21 3.58 10.95 -3.71
CA SER A 21 4.56 11.23 -2.65
C SER A 21 5.85 10.45 -2.83
N ILE A 22 5.81 9.29 -3.51
CA ILE A 22 6.97 8.43 -3.78
C ILE A 22 8.11 9.18 -4.46
N PHE A 23 7.80 10.08 -5.40
CA PHE A 23 8.83 10.81 -6.16
C PHE A 23 9.65 11.75 -5.27
N ALA A 24 8.99 12.45 -4.35
CA ALA A 24 9.68 13.31 -3.41
C ALA A 24 10.30 12.48 -2.27
N LEU A 25 9.66 11.42 -1.81
CA LEU A 25 10.16 10.60 -0.70
C LEU A 25 11.45 9.86 -1.06
N TYR A 26 11.57 9.37 -2.30
CA TYR A 26 12.77 8.67 -2.73
C TYR A 26 13.84 9.56 -3.38
N ALA A 27 13.60 10.87 -3.52
CA ALA A 27 14.59 11.81 -4.08
C ALA A 27 16.02 11.70 -3.49
N PRO A 28 16.22 11.37 -2.19
CA PRO A 28 17.55 11.21 -1.62
C PRO A 28 18.29 9.92 -2.04
N LEU A 29 17.59 8.95 -2.63
CA LEU A 29 18.15 7.63 -2.94
C LEU A 29 18.87 7.62 -4.29
N GLU A 30 20.05 6.99 -4.34
CA GLU A 30 20.79 6.86 -5.59
C GLU A 30 20.17 5.82 -6.54
N PRO A 31 20.27 5.99 -7.87
CA PRO A 31 19.84 5.01 -8.88
C PRO A 31 20.30 3.56 -8.60
N ARG A 32 21.51 3.39 -8.06
CA ARG A 32 22.07 2.06 -7.72
C ARG A 32 21.27 1.34 -6.63
N VAL A 33 20.72 2.08 -5.66
CA VAL A 33 19.87 1.53 -4.59
C VAL A 33 18.57 0.98 -5.17
N TYR A 34 17.99 1.67 -6.16
CA TYR A 34 16.78 1.17 -6.84
C TYR A 34 17.05 -0.13 -7.58
N SER A 35 18.15 -0.22 -8.33
CA SER A 35 18.53 -1.44 -9.04
C SER A 35 18.75 -2.61 -8.09
N LEU A 36 19.46 -2.39 -6.97
CA LEU A 36 19.68 -3.43 -5.96
C LEU A 36 18.36 -3.89 -5.31
N GLY A 37 17.49 -2.94 -4.95
CA GLY A 37 16.17 -3.26 -4.41
C GLY A 37 15.28 -4.00 -5.41
N GLY A 38 15.36 -3.68 -6.69
CA GLY A 38 14.67 -4.41 -7.76
C GLY A 38 15.15 -5.85 -7.91
N ILE A 39 16.46 -6.09 -7.82
CA ILE A 39 17.03 -7.45 -7.79
C ILE A 39 16.52 -8.19 -6.55
N ALA A 40 16.59 -7.58 -5.37
CA ALA A 40 16.11 -8.17 -4.12
C ALA A 40 14.61 -8.50 -4.18
N LEU A 41 13.79 -7.60 -4.72
CA LEU A 41 12.36 -7.81 -4.95
C LEU A 41 12.12 -9.02 -5.87
N ALA A 42 12.84 -9.11 -6.99
CA ALA A 42 12.69 -10.22 -7.93
C ALA A 42 13.04 -11.56 -7.29
N PHE A 43 14.14 -11.62 -6.53
CA PHE A 43 14.51 -12.80 -5.74
C PHE A 43 13.46 -13.14 -4.69
N GLY A 44 12.93 -12.15 -3.97
CA GLY A 44 11.86 -12.32 -3.00
C GLY A 44 10.61 -12.92 -3.64
N MET A 45 10.14 -12.34 -4.75
CA MET A 45 8.97 -12.84 -5.48
C MET A 45 9.17 -14.28 -5.96
N LEU A 46 10.37 -14.62 -6.45
CA LEU A 46 10.72 -15.99 -6.86
C LEU A 46 10.66 -16.95 -5.66
N LEU A 47 11.18 -16.54 -4.51
CA LEU A 47 11.12 -17.32 -3.28
C LEU A 47 9.68 -17.58 -2.87
N ILE A 48 8.83 -16.55 -2.79
CA ILE A 48 7.41 -16.72 -2.44
C ILE A 48 6.70 -17.64 -3.45
N ALA A 49 7.00 -17.49 -4.75
CA ALA A 49 6.43 -18.34 -5.81
C ALA A 49 6.69 -19.83 -5.60
N LYS A 50 7.88 -20.20 -5.14
CA LYS A 50 8.21 -21.61 -4.81
C LYS A 50 7.32 -22.20 -3.72
N PHE A 51 6.78 -21.37 -2.82
CA PHE A 51 5.94 -21.83 -1.72
C PHE A 51 4.43 -21.77 -2.00
N TYR A 52 4.01 -21.39 -3.21
CA TYR A 52 2.58 -21.23 -3.54
C TYR A 52 1.73 -22.44 -3.18
N TYR A 53 2.20 -23.67 -3.43
CA TYR A 53 1.47 -24.89 -3.10
C TYR A 53 1.10 -24.99 -1.61
N LYS A 54 1.87 -24.35 -0.72
CA LYS A 54 1.65 -24.33 0.73
C LYS A 54 0.83 -23.12 1.16
N ILE A 55 1.10 -21.95 0.59
CA ILE A 55 0.49 -20.67 1.04
C ILE A 55 -0.78 -20.28 0.28
N MET A 56 -1.16 -20.97 -0.79
CA MET A 56 -2.35 -20.65 -1.60
C MET A 56 -3.65 -21.14 -0.95
N ASN A 57 -3.95 -20.63 0.24
CA ASN A 57 -5.19 -20.89 0.97
C ASN A 57 -5.65 -19.60 1.69
N ILE A 58 -6.90 -19.60 2.13
CA ILE A 58 -7.54 -18.39 2.68
C ILE A 58 -6.91 -17.91 3.99
N GLU A 59 -6.38 -18.84 4.81
CA GLU A 59 -5.75 -18.52 6.08
C GLU A 59 -4.42 -17.77 5.88
N TYR A 60 -3.57 -18.28 4.99
CA TYR A 60 -2.32 -17.60 4.64
C TYR A 60 -2.56 -16.32 3.86
N PHE A 61 -3.60 -16.26 3.02
CA PHE A 61 -3.98 -15.03 2.35
C PHE A 61 -4.31 -13.91 3.35
N PHE A 62 -5.09 -14.22 4.38
CA PHE A 62 -5.37 -13.28 5.47
C PHE A 62 -4.10 -12.88 6.22
N LYS A 63 -3.29 -13.86 6.66
CA LYS A 63 -2.05 -13.59 7.42
C LYS A 63 -1.06 -12.75 6.64
N ILE A 64 -0.86 -13.04 5.36
CA ILE A 64 0.04 -12.30 4.48
C ILE A 64 -0.51 -10.91 4.18
N SER A 65 -1.81 -10.78 3.90
CA SER A 65 -2.43 -9.46 3.71
C SER A 65 -2.22 -8.60 4.96
N LEU A 66 -2.51 -9.14 6.15
CA LEU A 66 -2.34 -8.41 7.42
C LEU A 66 -0.87 -8.05 7.67
N PHE A 67 0.06 -8.98 7.39
CA PHE A 67 1.49 -8.71 7.50
C PHE A 67 1.94 -7.55 6.61
N VAL A 68 1.46 -7.50 5.37
CA VAL A 68 1.76 -6.41 4.43
C VAL A 68 1.23 -5.07 4.94
N GLU A 69 -0.04 -5.01 5.37
CA GLU A 69 -0.61 -3.77 5.94
C GLU A 69 0.17 -3.33 7.22
N LEU A 70 0.60 -4.28 8.07
CA LEU A 70 1.42 -3.96 9.25
C LEU A 70 2.81 -3.42 8.90
N ILE A 71 3.44 -3.90 7.82
CA ILE A 71 4.68 -3.33 7.31
C ILE A 71 4.46 -1.88 6.87
N LEU A 72 3.39 -1.63 6.10
CA LEU A 72 3.07 -0.29 5.62
C LEU A 72 2.81 0.67 6.79
N LEU A 73 2.03 0.24 7.79
CA LEU A 73 1.78 1.03 9.00
C LEU A 73 3.09 1.36 9.73
N ALA A 74 3.98 0.37 9.91
CA ALA A 74 5.24 0.57 10.61
C ALA A 74 6.16 1.54 9.84
N VAL A 75 6.21 1.44 8.52
CA VAL A 75 7.02 2.30 7.66
C VAL A 75 6.54 3.75 7.68
N ILE A 76 5.23 3.97 7.54
CA ILE A 76 4.64 5.31 7.60
C ILE A 76 4.81 5.89 9.00
N GLY A 77 4.57 5.09 10.04
CA GLY A 77 4.79 5.50 11.43
C GLY A 77 6.24 5.90 11.68
N TYR A 78 7.20 5.12 11.17
CA TYR A 78 8.62 5.46 11.25
C TYR A 78 8.94 6.77 10.53
N PHE A 79 8.41 6.97 9.31
CA PHE A 79 8.63 8.21 8.54
C PHE A 79 8.10 9.45 9.29
N LEU A 80 6.93 9.36 9.92
CA LEU A 80 6.36 10.44 10.71
C LEU A 80 7.19 10.77 11.97
N LEU A 81 7.81 9.76 12.60
CA LEU A 81 8.63 9.93 13.81
C LEU A 81 10.07 10.39 13.52
N ALA A 82 10.69 9.87 12.46
CA ALA A 82 12.12 10.05 12.18
C ALA A 82 12.44 11.31 11.36
N SER A 83 11.43 12.07 10.95
CA SER A 83 11.53 13.22 10.03
C SER A 83 12.12 12.86 8.66
N TYR A 84 12.05 13.80 7.70
CA TYR A 84 12.54 13.58 6.35
C TYR A 84 14.08 13.51 6.31
N SER A 85 14.63 12.36 5.91
CA SER A 85 16.08 12.12 5.81
C SER A 85 16.38 10.99 4.83
N TYR A 86 17.65 10.82 4.45
CA TYR A 86 18.08 9.66 3.66
C TYR A 86 17.71 8.34 4.36
N THR A 87 17.89 8.26 5.68
CA THR A 87 17.59 7.06 6.46
C THR A 87 16.10 6.74 6.42
N SER A 88 15.22 7.74 6.58
CA SER A 88 13.78 7.51 6.50
C SER A 88 13.33 7.14 5.10
N ALA A 89 13.88 7.76 4.05
CA ALA A 89 13.65 7.35 2.66
C ALA A 89 14.08 5.90 2.40
N PHE A 90 15.25 5.49 2.92
CA PHE A 90 15.78 4.14 2.73
C PHE A 90 14.96 3.07 3.47
N VAL A 91 14.57 3.34 4.73
CA VAL A 91 13.68 2.44 5.49
C VAL A 91 12.34 2.30 4.79
N PHE A 92 11.79 3.41 4.29
CA PHE A 92 10.52 3.40 3.56
C PHE A 92 10.61 2.57 2.29
N TYR A 93 11.67 2.79 1.50
CA TYR A 93 11.95 2.00 0.31
C TYR A 93 12.05 0.51 0.62
N CYS A 94 12.86 0.11 1.61
CA CYS A 94 13.01 -1.29 2.01
C CYS A 94 11.69 -1.92 2.44
N GLY A 95 10.89 -1.21 3.23
CA GLY A 95 9.58 -1.70 3.68
C GLY A 95 8.60 -1.89 2.52
N TYR A 96 8.56 -0.96 1.57
CA TYR A 96 7.75 -1.10 0.35
C TYR A 96 8.22 -2.28 -0.51
N GLN A 97 9.52 -2.50 -0.66
CA GLN A 97 10.03 -3.68 -1.39
C GLN A 97 9.61 -5.00 -0.73
N LEU A 98 9.65 -5.04 0.61
CA LEU A 98 9.18 -6.20 1.37
C LEU A 98 7.67 -6.44 1.17
N ALA A 99 6.85 -5.39 1.23
CA ALA A 99 5.42 -5.47 0.96
C ALA A 99 5.15 -5.95 -0.49
N PHE A 100 5.82 -5.35 -1.48
CA PHE A 100 5.65 -5.70 -2.89
C PHE A 100 6.07 -7.12 -3.24
N THR A 101 6.98 -7.72 -2.48
CA THR A 101 7.36 -9.13 -2.65
C THR A 101 6.16 -10.08 -2.61
N PHE A 102 5.10 -9.73 -1.86
CA PHE A 102 3.87 -10.52 -1.75
C PHE A 102 2.79 -10.12 -2.77
N GLY A 103 2.96 -9.03 -3.53
CA GLY A 103 1.93 -8.48 -4.40
C GLY A 103 1.41 -9.48 -5.45
N SER A 104 2.33 -10.14 -6.17
CA SER A 104 1.98 -11.16 -7.16
C SER A 104 1.22 -12.35 -6.56
N TYR A 105 1.58 -12.74 -5.34
CA TYR A 105 0.86 -13.79 -4.60
C TYR A 105 -0.56 -13.35 -4.26
N LEU A 106 -0.72 -12.16 -3.67
CA LEU A 106 -2.01 -11.64 -3.23
C LEU A 106 -3.01 -11.49 -4.39
N VAL A 107 -2.57 -10.99 -5.54
CA VAL A 107 -3.44 -10.84 -6.73
C VAL A 107 -3.91 -12.20 -7.25
N ARG A 108 -3.01 -13.20 -7.31
CA ARG A 108 -3.37 -14.56 -7.76
C ARG A 108 -4.30 -15.26 -6.78
N ALA A 109 -4.01 -15.15 -5.48
CA ALA A 109 -4.83 -15.73 -4.43
C ALA A 109 -6.25 -15.14 -4.43
N GLU A 110 -6.38 -13.81 -4.56
CA GLU A 110 -7.66 -13.12 -4.71
C GLU A 110 -8.47 -13.67 -5.89
N THR A 111 -7.84 -13.79 -7.06
CA THR A 111 -8.47 -14.33 -8.27
C THR A 111 -8.96 -15.76 -8.06
N LEU A 112 -8.14 -16.61 -7.44
CA LEU A 112 -8.45 -18.01 -7.18
C LEU A 112 -9.63 -18.17 -6.20
N PHE A 113 -9.71 -17.33 -5.17
CA PHE A 113 -10.77 -17.44 -4.16
C PHE A 113 -12.11 -16.86 -4.62
N LEU A 114 -12.10 -15.85 -5.48
CA LEU A 114 -13.34 -15.27 -6.02
C LEU A 114 -14.03 -16.18 -7.04
N ARG A 115 -13.29 -17.09 -7.69
CA ARG A 115 -13.72 -18.21 -8.57
C ARG A 115 -14.58 -17.88 -9.79
N LYS A 116 -15.42 -16.83 -9.74
CA LYS A 116 -16.37 -16.41 -10.76
C LYS A 116 -15.98 -15.04 -11.31
N THR A 117 -16.28 -14.80 -12.57
CA THR A 117 -16.00 -13.55 -13.29
C THR A 117 -16.67 -12.34 -12.63
N GLN A 118 -17.95 -12.44 -12.26
CA GLN A 118 -18.69 -11.32 -11.65
C GLN A 118 -18.06 -10.77 -10.35
N PRO A 119 -17.76 -11.58 -9.31
CA PRO A 119 -17.05 -11.11 -8.13
C PRO A 119 -15.69 -10.48 -8.42
N ILE A 120 -14.93 -11.04 -9.37
CA ILE A 120 -13.64 -10.49 -9.80
C ILE A 120 -13.85 -9.09 -10.40
N THR A 121 -14.76 -8.95 -11.37
CA THR A 121 -15.11 -7.66 -11.98
C THR A 121 -15.51 -6.63 -10.94
N PHE A 122 -16.34 -7.02 -9.96
CA PHE A 122 -16.78 -6.08 -8.93
C PHE A 122 -15.61 -5.61 -8.05
N VAL A 123 -14.71 -6.51 -7.66
CA VAL A 123 -13.51 -6.16 -6.89
C VAL A 123 -12.61 -5.21 -7.70
N ASP A 124 -12.39 -5.49 -8.97
CA ASP A 124 -11.54 -4.64 -9.82
C ASP A 124 -12.14 -3.25 -10.04
N VAL A 125 -13.46 -3.15 -10.28
CA VAL A 125 -14.14 -1.85 -10.38
C VAL A 125 -14.01 -1.06 -9.07
N VAL A 126 -14.15 -1.72 -7.92
CA VAL A 126 -14.00 -1.08 -6.61
C VAL A 126 -12.57 -0.59 -6.38
N LYS A 127 -11.56 -1.37 -6.76
CA LYS A 127 -10.15 -0.97 -6.68
C LYS A 127 -9.87 0.25 -7.56
N GLN A 128 -10.35 0.24 -8.81
CA GLN A 128 -10.18 1.38 -9.73
C GLN A 128 -10.86 2.66 -9.23
N LYS A 129 -12.08 2.54 -8.69
CA LYS A 129 -12.77 3.69 -8.06
C LYS A 129 -11.99 4.22 -6.86
N GLY A 130 -11.48 3.33 -6.00
CA GLY A 130 -10.66 3.71 -4.86
C GLY A 130 -9.39 4.44 -5.30
N TYR A 131 -8.65 3.86 -6.24
CA TYR A 131 -7.43 4.44 -6.79
C TYR A 131 -7.66 5.83 -7.40
N LEU A 132 -8.67 5.98 -8.26
CA LEU A 132 -9.01 7.27 -8.88
C LEU A 132 -9.42 8.31 -7.83
N ALA A 133 -10.25 7.92 -6.85
CA ALA A 133 -10.63 8.81 -5.76
C ALA A 133 -9.40 9.24 -4.94
N GLY A 134 -8.48 8.32 -4.66
CA GLY A 134 -7.23 8.61 -3.98
C GLY A 134 -6.37 9.61 -4.73
N MET A 135 -6.22 9.45 -6.04
CA MET A 135 -5.49 10.40 -6.88
C MET A 135 -6.09 11.80 -6.84
N PHE A 136 -7.43 11.89 -6.92
CA PHE A 136 -8.13 13.17 -6.84
C PHE A 136 -7.97 13.84 -5.47
N ILE A 137 -8.03 13.05 -4.39
CA ILE A 137 -7.78 13.53 -3.02
C ILE A 137 -6.35 14.06 -2.87
N ALA A 138 -5.34 13.32 -3.35
CA ALA A 138 -3.95 13.78 -3.28
C ALA A 138 -3.72 15.07 -4.07
N TRP A 139 -4.26 15.15 -5.30
CA TRP A 139 -4.19 16.37 -6.08
C TRP A 139 -4.82 17.56 -5.34
N GLY A 140 -6.07 17.41 -4.87
CA GLY A 140 -6.76 18.46 -4.11
C GLY A 140 -6.06 18.83 -2.80
N PHE A 141 -5.43 17.86 -2.13
CA PHE A 141 -4.65 18.08 -0.92
C PHE A 141 -3.44 18.98 -1.20
N TYR A 142 -2.62 18.64 -2.20
CA TYR A 142 -1.45 19.45 -2.56
C TYR A 142 -1.84 20.85 -3.05
N GLU A 143 -2.86 20.97 -3.91
CA GLU A 143 -3.39 22.27 -4.33
C GLU A 143 -3.87 23.11 -3.13
N SER A 144 -4.52 22.48 -2.15
CA SER A 144 -4.99 23.20 -0.96
C SER A 144 -3.84 23.71 -0.09
N LEU A 145 -2.76 22.93 0.05
CA LEU A 145 -1.56 23.34 0.76
C LEU A 145 -0.88 24.54 0.10
N GLU A 146 -0.82 24.56 -1.22
CA GLU A 146 -0.24 25.68 -1.97
C GLU A 146 -1.12 26.93 -1.91
N LEU A 147 -2.42 26.80 -2.22
CA LEU A 147 -3.32 27.94 -2.37
C LEU A 147 -3.75 28.58 -1.05
N PHE A 148 -4.04 27.78 -0.02
CA PHE A 148 -4.57 28.29 1.25
C PHE A 148 -3.51 28.45 2.34
N PHE A 149 -2.46 27.62 2.33
CA PHE A 149 -1.42 27.61 3.36
C PHE A 149 -0.07 28.14 2.86
N GLY A 150 0.10 28.36 1.55
CA GLY A 150 1.36 28.85 0.97
C GLY A 150 2.52 27.84 1.04
N ILE A 151 2.23 26.56 1.28
CA ILE A 151 3.24 25.51 1.44
C ILE A 151 3.59 24.95 0.06
N THR A 152 4.69 25.45 -0.50
CA THR A 152 5.22 25.02 -1.82
C THR A 152 6.40 24.04 -1.70
N ASP A 153 6.91 23.83 -0.49
CA ASP A 153 7.97 22.85 -0.24
C ASP A 153 7.42 21.42 -0.34
N LYS A 154 7.95 20.67 -1.31
CA LYS A 154 7.51 19.29 -1.61
C LYS A 154 7.75 18.32 -0.46
N GLN A 155 8.81 18.50 0.33
CA GLN A 155 9.09 17.63 1.47
C GLN A 155 8.06 17.85 2.57
N ILE A 156 7.70 19.12 2.83
CA ILE A 156 6.64 19.46 3.79
C ILE A 156 5.29 18.92 3.31
N GLN A 157 4.92 19.17 2.06
CA GLN A 157 3.68 18.64 1.46
C GLN A 157 3.58 17.12 1.61
N VAL A 158 4.67 16.40 1.34
CA VAL A 158 4.73 14.95 1.51
C VAL A 158 4.68 14.57 2.98
N TYR A 159 5.36 15.26 3.87
CA TYR A 159 5.27 14.97 5.30
C TYR A 159 3.82 15.09 5.81
N GLU A 160 3.11 16.15 5.43
CA GLU A 160 1.73 16.41 5.82
C GLU A 160 0.75 15.32 5.31
N ILE A 161 0.87 14.89 4.05
CA ILE A 161 -0.03 13.86 3.51
C ILE A 161 0.16 12.50 4.21
N HIS A 162 1.33 12.25 4.82
CA HIS A 162 1.59 10.99 5.52
C HIS A 162 0.79 10.83 6.81
N TYR A 163 0.36 11.93 7.46
CA TYR A 163 -0.62 11.83 8.55
C TYR A 163 -1.95 11.26 8.06
N PHE A 164 -2.42 11.71 6.90
CA PHE A 164 -3.62 11.18 6.27
C PHE A 164 -3.45 9.70 5.88
N LEU A 165 -2.30 9.36 5.27
CA LEU A 165 -1.97 7.97 4.92
C LEU A 165 -1.92 7.05 6.14
N PHE A 166 -1.37 7.51 7.27
CA PHE A 166 -1.34 6.75 8.51
C PHE A 166 -2.75 6.44 9.03
N CYS A 167 -3.64 7.44 9.07
CA CYS A 167 -5.05 7.22 9.43
C CYS A 167 -5.75 6.26 8.47
N MET A 168 -5.48 6.38 7.17
CA MET A 168 -6.03 5.47 6.16
C MET A 168 -5.57 4.03 6.37
N GLU A 169 -4.30 3.82 6.71
CA GLU A 169 -3.74 2.50 6.98
C GLU A 169 -4.43 1.81 8.17
N LEU A 170 -4.73 2.57 9.23
CA LEU A 170 -5.52 2.05 10.36
C LEU A 170 -6.93 1.60 9.93
N PHE A 171 -7.58 2.35 9.04
CA PHE A 171 -8.88 1.96 8.48
C PHE A 171 -8.77 0.69 7.62
N ILE A 172 -7.71 0.58 6.81
CA ILE A 172 -7.45 -0.59 5.97
C ILE A 172 -7.33 -1.84 6.84
N ILE A 173 -6.48 -1.80 7.87
CA ILE A 173 -6.31 -2.90 8.82
C ILE A 173 -7.63 -3.25 9.51
N PHE A 174 -8.39 -2.25 9.96
CA PHE A 174 -9.70 -2.47 10.58
C PHE A 174 -10.68 -3.22 9.65
N TYR A 175 -10.81 -2.78 8.39
CA TYR A 175 -11.69 -3.43 7.42
C TYR A 175 -11.18 -4.81 6.97
N LEU A 176 -9.85 -4.99 6.88
CA LEU A 176 -9.24 -6.27 6.62
C LEU A 176 -9.63 -7.27 7.72
N LEU A 177 -9.38 -6.94 9.00
CA LEU A 177 -9.74 -7.79 10.13
C LEU A 177 -11.24 -8.12 10.12
N LYS A 178 -12.09 -7.12 9.87
CA LYS A 178 -13.54 -7.31 9.80
C LYS A 178 -13.98 -8.20 8.63
N SER A 179 -13.28 -8.16 7.51
CA SER A 179 -13.60 -8.96 6.33
C SER A 179 -13.36 -10.47 6.50
N PHE A 180 -12.48 -10.84 7.44
CA PHE A 180 -12.13 -12.22 7.78
C PHE A 180 -12.64 -12.69 9.14
N LYS A 181 -13.39 -11.85 9.89
CA LYS A 181 -14.12 -12.32 11.06
C LYS A 181 -15.09 -13.41 10.62
N ARG A 182 -14.97 -14.62 11.18
CA ARG A 182 -15.96 -15.67 11.02
C ARG A 182 -17.30 -15.12 11.50
N THR A 183 -18.28 -15.04 10.59
CA THR A 183 -19.68 -14.94 10.99
C THR A 183 -19.95 -16.19 11.84
N LYS A 184 -20.15 -16.00 13.15
CA LYS A 184 -20.74 -17.04 13.98
C LYS A 184 -22.18 -17.25 13.56
#